data_AF-A0A821RKR8-F1
#
_entry.id   AF-A0A821RKR8-F1
#
_cell.length_a   1.000
_cell.length_b   1.000
_cell.length_c   1.000
_cell.angle_alpha   90.00
_cell.angle_beta   90.00
_cell.angle_gamma   90.00
#
_symmetry.space_group_name_H-M   'P 1'
#
loop_
_entity.id
_entity.type
_entity.pdbx_description
1 polymer ?
#
loop_
_entity_poly.entity_id
_entity_poly.type
_entity_poly.pdbx_seq_one_letter_code
_entity_poly.pdbx_strand_id
1 'polypeptide(L)'
;MNIYFCGSIRGGRQDVAIYQQIVACLKSYGRVLTEHVAFPELEIIEKNLNDAEILERDMQWLSQAQVVVAEVTQPSLGVGFEIARAITLNKPVLCLFRPSCGLRLSALIRGSANNRSFFVGNYEQREDFEKFIQEFMGYYKKMGLTFSSIFQQLFGKKEMRILMVGLDAAGKTTILYKLKLGEIVTTIPTIGFNVETVEYKNISFTVWDVGGQDKIRPLWRHYFQNTQGLIFVVDSNDRERIGEAREELQRMLSEDELREAILLIFANKQDLPNAMNAAEITDKLGLHSLRNRNWYIQAACATNGDGLCEGLDWLSNQLKN
;
A
#
# COMPACT_ATOMS: atom_id res chain seq x y z
N MET A 1 -9.45 20.86 9.32
CA MET A 1 -8.33 19.96 8.99
C MET A 1 -7.11 20.41 9.77
N ASN A 2 -6.40 19.50 10.43
CA ASN A 2 -5.10 19.78 11.03
C ASN A 2 -3.99 19.42 10.03
N ILE A 3 -3.02 20.32 9.90
CA ILE A 3 -1.92 20.23 8.96
C ILE A 3 -0.63 20.25 9.77
N TYR A 4 0.26 19.29 9.53
CA TYR A 4 1.61 19.32 10.06
C TYR A 4 2.54 19.92 9.00
N PHE A 5 3.25 20.99 9.34
CA PHE A 5 4.23 21.62 8.46
C PHE A 5 5.66 21.31 8.93
N CYS A 6 6.50 20.81 8.02
CA CYS A 6 7.92 20.56 8.26
C CYS A 6 8.78 21.59 7.51
N GLY A 7 9.81 22.10 8.17
CA GLY A 7 10.82 22.96 7.58
C GLY A 7 12.14 22.80 8.32
N SER A 8 13.26 23.01 7.62
CA SER A 8 14.58 22.89 8.26
C SER A 8 14.81 24.04 9.23
N ILE A 9 14.95 23.71 10.53
CA ILE A 9 15.22 24.68 11.60
C ILE A 9 16.72 24.91 11.72
N ARG A 10 17.50 23.95 12.25
CA ARG A 10 18.93 24.11 12.60
C ARG A 10 19.89 24.27 11.40
N GLY A 11 19.40 24.29 10.16
CA GLY A 11 20.19 24.53 8.94
C GLY A 11 19.44 25.26 7.82
N GLY A 12 18.21 25.73 8.08
CA GLY A 12 17.32 26.31 7.06
C GLY A 12 16.67 27.63 7.47
N ARG A 13 17.23 28.35 8.45
CA ARG A 13 16.68 29.62 8.93
C ARG A 13 16.65 30.71 7.87
N GLN A 14 17.51 30.63 6.86
CA GLN A 14 17.47 31.47 5.67
C GLN A 14 16.15 31.39 4.91
N ASP A 15 15.40 30.29 5.06
CA ASP A 15 14.13 30.04 4.37
C ASP A 15 12.91 30.40 5.22
N VAL A 16 13.07 31.04 6.39
CA VAL A 16 11.96 31.44 7.29
C VAL A 16 10.90 32.28 6.57
N ALA A 17 11.31 33.22 5.71
CA ALA A 17 10.38 34.04 4.94
C ALA A 17 9.51 33.19 4.00
N ILE A 18 10.06 32.09 3.46
CA ILE A 18 9.35 31.15 2.60
C ILE A 18 8.42 30.28 3.44
N TYR A 19 8.89 29.80 4.60
CA TYR A 19 8.06 29.05 5.54
C TYR A 19 6.85 29.86 6.00
N GLN A 20 7.00 31.17 6.24
CA GLN A 20 5.88 32.06 6.56
C GLN A 20 4.84 32.13 5.45
N GLN A 21 5.28 32.20 4.18
CA GLN A 21 4.36 32.22 3.04
C GLN A 21 3.65 30.87 2.87
N ILE A 22 4.36 29.75 3.02
CA ILE A 22 3.77 28.41 2.95
C ILE A 22 2.75 28.23 4.09
N VAL A 23 3.11 28.54 5.33
CA VAL A 23 2.21 28.45 6.49
C VAL A 23 0.98 29.36 6.31
N ALA A 24 1.15 30.57 5.78
CA ALA A 24 0.03 31.46 5.48
C ALA A 24 -0.92 30.84 4.44
N CYS A 25 -0.38 30.23 3.38
CA CYS A 25 -1.18 29.48 2.40
C CYS A 25 -1.93 28.32 3.07
N LEU A 26 -1.25 27.49 3.86
CA LEU A 26 -1.83 26.32 4.54
C LEU A 26 -2.95 26.71 5.52
N LYS A 27 -2.86 27.86 6.19
CA LYS A 27 -3.90 28.38 7.09
C LYS A 27 -5.24 28.62 6.39
N SER A 28 -5.26 28.85 5.09
CA SER A 28 -6.52 28.94 4.31
C SER A 28 -7.24 27.59 4.17
N TYR A 29 -6.56 26.47 4.42
CA TYR A 29 -7.10 25.11 4.32
C TYR A 29 -7.38 24.45 5.67
N GLY A 30 -6.76 24.92 6.75
CA GLY A 30 -6.91 24.32 8.07
C GLY A 30 -5.99 24.89 9.15
N ARG A 31 -6.00 24.25 10.32
CA ARG A 31 -5.11 24.60 11.44
C ARG A 31 -3.73 24.01 11.19
N VAL A 32 -2.70 24.84 11.12
CA VAL A 32 -1.29 24.39 11.06
C VAL A 32 -0.79 24.16 12.48
N LEU A 33 -0.47 22.91 12.83
CA LEU A 33 -0.08 22.52 14.19
C LEU A 33 1.33 23.02 14.55
N THR A 34 2.21 23.11 13.57
CA THR A 34 3.63 23.48 13.70
C THR A 34 3.95 24.84 13.08
N GLU A 35 3.05 25.81 13.21
CA GLU A 35 3.25 27.17 12.64
C GLU A 35 4.51 27.86 13.18
N HIS A 36 4.96 27.48 14.37
CA HIS A 36 6.14 28.02 15.03
C HIS A 36 7.45 27.73 14.28
N VAL A 37 7.47 26.72 13.39
CA VAL A 37 8.58 26.46 12.46
C VAL A 37 8.92 27.70 11.61
N ALA A 38 7.92 28.55 11.34
CA ALA A 38 8.07 29.79 10.59
C ALA A 38 8.39 31.03 11.46
N PHE A 39 8.59 30.87 12.78
CA PHE A 39 8.92 32.00 13.67
C PHE A 39 10.43 32.25 13.71
N PRO A 40 10.90 33.50 13.53
CA PRO A 40 12.32 33.87 13.58
C PRO A 40 13.05 33.52 14.89
N GLU A 41 12.31 33.38 15.99
CA GLU A 41 12.85 33.21 17.34
C GLU A 41 12.68 31.78 17.90
N LEU A 42 12.29 30.80 17.07
CA LEU A 42 11.99 29.44 17.53
C LEU A 42 13.13 28.79 18.34
N GLU A 43 14.38 28.97 17.92
CA GLU A 43 15.54 28.43 18.64
C GLU A 43 15.69 28.99 20.06
N ILE A 44 15.09 30.15 20.36
CA ILE A 44 15.06 30.74 21.70
C ILE A 44 13.93 30.11 22.53
N ILE A 45 12.79 29.82 21.88
CA ILE A 45 11.62 29.21 22.51
C ILE A 45 11.91 27.76 22.90
N GLU A 46 12.59 26.99 22.04
CA GLU A 46 12.89 25.58 22.29
C GLU A 46 14.07 25.34 23.25
N LYS A 47 14.88 26.37 23.55
CA LYS A 47 15.98 26.26 24.53
C LYS A 47 15.52 25.89 25.93
N ASN A 48 14.25 26.10 26.25
CA ASN A 48 13.68 25.84 27.57
C ASN A 48 13.01 24.46 27.68
N LEU A 49 13.02 23.66 26.61
CA LEU A 49 12.48 22.30 26.58
C LEU A 49 13.61 21.29 26.42
N ASN A 50 13.47 20.11 27.02
CA ASN A 50 14.40 19.02 26.78
C ASN A 50 14.03 18.24 25.50
N ASP A 51 14.98 17.49 24.94
CA ASP A 51 14.80 16.79 23.67
C ASP A 51 13.62 15.78 23.67
N ALA A 52 13.32 15.16 24.83
CA ALA A 52 12.23 14.20 24.96
C ALA A 52 10.86 14.88 24.94
N GLU A 53 10.73 16.04 25.58
CA GLU A 53 9.52 16.87 25.56
C GLU A 53 9.22 17.37 24.14
N ILE A 54 10.25 17.80 23.40
CA ILE A 54 10.11 18.22 22.00
C ILE A 54 9.62 17.04 21.15
N LEU A 55 10.23 15.85 21.30
CA LEU A 55 9.82 14.66 20.57
C LEU A 55 8.37 14.26 20.87
N GLU A 56 7.98 14.20 22.14
CA GLU A 56 6.62 13.79 22.53
C GLU A 56 5.57 14.75 21.96
N ARG A 57 5.81 16.07 22.11
CA ARG A 57 4.96 17.13 21.58
C ARG A 57 4.79 17.01 20.06
N ASP A 58 5.89 16.89 19.33
CA ASP A 58 5.89 16.87 17.87
C ASP A 58 5.25 15.58 17.34
N MET A 59 5.50 14.42 17.98
CA MET A 59 4.83 13.17 17.64
C MET A 59 3.32 13.22 17.92
N GLN A 60 2.90 13.89 19.00
CA GLN A 60 1.48 14.08 19.30
C GLN A 60 0.80 14.92 18.21
N TRP A 61 1.40 16.03 17.78
CA TRP A 61 0.88 16.82 16.67
C TRP A 61 0.87 16.05 15.36
N LEU A 62 1.92 15.29 15.06
CA LEU A 62 1.99 14.47 13.85
C LEU A 62 0.89 13.41 13.81
N SER A 63 0.57 12.81 14.95
CA SER A 63 -0.54 11.85 15.07
C SER A 63 -1.91 12.49 14.79
N GLN A 64 -2.12 13.73 15.25
CA GLN A 64 -3.35 14.51 15.09
C GLN A 64 -3.51 15.13 13.70
N ALA A 65 -2.42 15.23 12.93
CA ALA A 65 -2.43 15.78 11.60
C ALA A 65 -3.20 14.90 10.62
N GLN A 66 -3.95 15.50 9.72
CA GLN A 66 -4.59 14.76 8.62
C GLN A 66 -3.69 14.70 7.39
N VAL A 67 -2.84 15.71 7.20
CA VAL A 67 -1.87 15.81 6.11
C VAL A 67 -0.57 16.42 6.61
N VAL A 68 0.53 16.09 5.93
CA VAL A 68 1.86 16.64 6.19
C VAL A 68 2.34 17.39 4.96
N VAL A 69 2.86 18.60 5.16
CA VAL A 69 3.49 19.40 4.09
C VAL A 69 4.90 19.74 4.54
N ALA A 70 5.90 19.38 3.75
CA ALA A 70 7.30 19.55 4.09
C ALA A 70 8.02 20.40 3.04
N GLU A 71 8.71 21.45 3.45
CA GLU A 71 9.71 22.12 2.62
C GLU A 71 11.03 21.35 2.76
N VAL A 72 11.55 20.84 1.65
CA VAL A 72 12.65 19.86 1.62
C VAL A 72 13.85 20.34 0.80
N THR A 73 13.98 21.64 0.61
CA THR A 73 15.11 22.22 -0.14
C THR A 73 16.40 22.09 0.66
N GLN A 74 16.34 22.41 1.95
CA GLN A 74 17.49 22.29 2.86
C GLN A 74 17.59 20.87 3.43
N PRO A 75 18.75 20.20 3.34
CA PRO A 75 18.98 18.93 4.02
C PRO A 75 18.73 19.06 5.53
N SER A 76 17.82 18.23 6.06
CA SER A 76 17.47 18.23 7.46
C SER A 76 17.12 16.82 7.94
N LEU A 77 17.87 16.33 8.92
CA LEU A 77 17.59 15.04 9.56
C LEU A 77 16.23 15.04 10.26
N GLY A 78 15.85 16.18 10.87
CA GLY A 78 14.56 16.34 11.54
C GLY A 78 13.40 16.22 10.55
N VAL A 79 13.44 16.99 9.45
CA VAL A 79 12.41 16.93 8.40
C VAL A 79 12.34 15.52 7.80
N GLY A 80 13.48 14.88 7.55
CA GLY A 80 13.51 13.50 7.07
C GLY A 80 12.88 12.50 8.05
N PHE A 81 13.15 12.64 9.35
CA PHE A 81 12.56 11.81 10.40
C PHE A 81 11.04 12.00 10.50
N GLU A 82 10.56 13.25 10.46
CA GLU A 82 9.14 13.58 10.48
C GLU A 82 8.40 13.01 9.27
N ILE A 83 8.98 13.16 8.06
CA ILE A 83 8.43 12.58 6.83
C ILE A 83 8.35 11.05 6.94
N ALA A 84 9.41 10.38 7.39
CA ALA A 84 9.42 8.93 7.55
C ALA A 84 8.33 8.46 8.55
N ARG A 85 8.15 9.19 9.65
CA ARG A 85 7.08 8.92 10.62
C ARG A 85 5.69 9.18 10.05
N ALA A 86 5.51 10.24 9.28
CA ALA A 86 4.25 10.53 8.59
C ALA A 86 3.84 9.37 7.65
N ILE A 87 4.79 8.85 6.86
CA ILE A 87 4.57 7.69 6.00
C ILE A 87 4.15 6.47 6.82
N THR A 88 4.86 6.20 7.93
CA THR A 88 4.56 5.05 8.81
C THR A 88 3.15 5.15 9.43
N LEU A 89 2.66 6.37 9.63
CA LEU A 89 1.31 6.68 10.13
C LEU A 89 0.26 6.79 9.02
N ASN A 90 0.59 6.42 7.77
CA ASN A 90 -0.26 6.53 6.58
C ASN A 90 -0.82 7.96 6.35
N LYS A 91 -0.07 9.00 6.73
CA LYS A 91 -0.46 10.38 6.49
C LYS A 91 -0.06 10.78 5.05
N PRO A 92 -0.95 11.41 4.26
CA PRO A 92 -0.57 12.00 2.98
C PRO A 92 0.51 13.08 3.19
N VAL A 93 1.57 13.04 2.37
CA VAL A 93 2.72 13.94 2.44
C VAL A 93 2.87 14.70 1.12
N LEU A 94 3.00 16.02 1.20
CA LEU A 94 3.47 16.87 0.10
C LEU A 94 4.86 17.42 0.44
N CYS A 95 5.85 17.08 -0.38
CA CYS A 95 7.19 17.64 -0.32
C CYS A 95 7.35 18.76 -1.35
N LEU A 96 7.71 19.96 -0.90
CA LEU A 96 7.99 21.13 -1.73
C LEU A 96 9.51 21.31 -1.85
N PHE A 97 10.02 21.36 -3.06
CA PHE A 97 11.45 21.48 -3.35
C PHE A 97 11.73 22.64 -4.30
N ARG A 98 12.79 23.41 -4.05
CA ARG A 98 13.21 24.55 -4.88
C ARG A 98 14.52 24.27 -5.62
N PRO A 99 14.48 23.89 -6.91
CA PRO A 99 15.67 23.53 -7.68
C PRO A 99 16.70 24.66 -7.85
N SER A 100 16.27 25.92 -7.92
CA SER A 100 17.15 27.08 -8.16
C SER A 100 18.26 27.30 -7.12
N CYS A 101 18.20 26.66 -5.95
CA CYS A 101 19.28 26.74 -4.96
C CYS A 101 20.54 25.94 -5.34
N GLY A 102 20.52 25.20 -6.46
CA GLY A 102 21.64 24.37 -6.92
C GLY A 102 21.83 23.07 -6.13
N LEU A 103 20.97 22.81 -5.13
CA LEU A 103 20.96 21.55 -4.40
C LEU A 103 20.21 20.48 -5.19
N ARG A 104 20.52 19.22 -4.89
CA ARG A 104 19.81 18.07 -5.44
C ARG A 104 18.87 17.51 -4.37
N LEU A 105 17.59 17.39 -4.71
CA LEU A 105 16.62 16.72 -3.83
C LEU A 105 17.09 15.28 -3.52
N SER A 106 16.96 14.88 -2.25
CA SER A 106 17.25 13.50 -1.81
C SER A 106 16.57 12.47 -2.70
N ALA A 107 17.35 11.47 -3.15
CA ALA A 107 16.83 10.36 -3.96
C ALA A 107 15.77 9.55 -3.21
N LEU A 108 15.83 9.51 -1.87
CA LEU A 108 14.81 8.85 -1.05
C LEU A 108 13.48 9.60 -1.10
N ILE A 109 13.50 10.93 -1.02
CA ILE A 109 12.27 11.74 -1.14
C ILE A 109 11.73 11.67 -2.57
N ARG A 110 12.59 11.88 -3.57
CA ARG A 110 12.18 11.86 -4.97
C ARG A 110 11.66 10.49 -5.42
N GLY A 111 12.31 9.41 -4.98
CA GLY A 111 11.92 8.04 -5.28
C GLY A 111 10.68 7.55 -4.53
N SER A 112 10.28 8.24 -3.44
CA SER A 112 9.05 7.93 -2.70
C SER A 112 7.79 8.53 -3.34
N ALA A 113 7.93 9.42 -4.33
CA ALA A 113 6.79 10.04 -5.01
C ALA A 113 5.93 9.01 -5.74
N ASN A 114 4.66 8.93 -5.37
CA ASN A 114 3.69 7.99 -5.94
C ASN A 114 2.40 8.67 -6.43
N ASN A 115 2.29 9.99 -6.30
CA ASN A 115 1.13 10.81 -6.70
C ASN A 115 -0.21 10.34 -6.09
N ARG A 116 -0.15 9.66 -4.94
CA ARG A 116 -1.31 9.15 -4.21
C ARG A 116 -1.26 9.56 -2.74
N SER A 117 -0.25 9.11 -2.03
CA SER A 117 -0.02 9.42 -0.61
C SER A 117 1.26 10.23 -0.41
N PHE A 118 2.13 10.28 -1.41
CA PHE A 118 3.39 11.01 -1.36
C PHE A 118 3.60 11.79 -2.65
N PHE A 119 3.65 13.11 -2.52
CA PHE A 119 3.74 14.06 -3.62
C PHE A 119 5.04 14.85 -3.51
N VAL A 120 5.63 15.19 -4.66
CA VAL A 120 6.80 16.06 -4.74
C VAL A 120 6.50 17.16 -5.75
N GLY A 121 6.45 18.40 -5.29
CA GLY A 121 6.28 19.60 -6.11
C GLY A 121 7.60 20.37 -6.20
N ASN A 122 8.07 20.63 -7.42
CA ASN A 122 9.18 21.55 -7.63
C ASN A 122 8.61 22.98 -7.78
N TYR A 123 9.07 23.95 -7.01
CA TYR A 123 8.60 25.33 -7.07
C TYR A 123 9.76 26.31 -7.26
N GLU A 124 9.52 27.43 -7.93
CA GLU A 124 10.50 28.52 -8.09
C GLU A 124 9.96 29.83 -7.53
N GLN A 125 8.65 30.06 -7.69
CA GLN A 125 7.95 31.24 -7.22
C GLN A 125 6.81 30.86 -6.27
N ARG A 126 6.16 31.87 -5.69
CA ARG A 126 5.12 31.68 -4.70
C ARG A 126 3.91 30.94 -5.28
N GLU A 127 3.55 31.31 -6.49
CA GLU A 127 2.42 30.79 -7.24
C GLU A 127 2.54 29.28 -7.48
N ASP A 128 3.77 28.78 -7.64
CA ASP A 128 4.05 27.36 -7.86
C ASP A 128 3.68 26.51 -6.64
N PHE A 129 4.18 26.86 -5.45
CA PHE A 129 3.85 26.09 -4.24
C PHE A 129 2.40 26.28 -3.83
N GLU A 130 1.81 27.46 -4.06
CA GLU A 130 0.38 27.69 -3.80
C GLU A 130 -0.48 26.77 -4.67
N LYS A 131 -0.10 26.58 -5.94
CA LYS A 131 -0.75 25.62 -6.85
C LYS A 131 -0.58 24.18 -6.37
N PHE A 132 0.63 23.75 -6.00
CA PHE A 132 0.84 22.39 -5.48
C PHE A 132 0.05 22.13 -4.19
N ILE A 133 0.02 23.11 -3.27
CA ILE A 133 -0.80 23.02 -2.06
C ILE A 133 -2.28 22.95 -2.42
N GLN A 134 -2.77 23.79 -3.34
CA GLN A 134 -4.17 23.76 -3.78
C GLN A 134 -4.54 22.40 -4.38
N GLU A 135 -3.70 21.85 -5.26
CA GLU A 135 -3.91 20.54 -5.89
C GLU A 135 -3.91 19.42 -4.85
N PHE A 136 -2.93 19.41 -3.93
CA PHE A 136 -2.82 18.44 -2.85
C PHE A 136 -4.01 18.51 -1.88
N MET A 137 -4.42 19.71 -1.49
CA MET A 137 -5.58 19.92 -0.62
C MET A 137 -6.89 19.60 -1.35
N GLY A 138 -6.98 19.88 -2.65
CA GLY A 138 -8.09 19.49 -3.50
C GLY A 138 -8.20 17.98 -3.61
N TYR A 139 -7.09 17.27 -3.78
CA TYR A 139 -7.00 15.82 -3.75
C TYR A 139 -7.47 15.27 -2.39
N TYR A 140 -6.93 15.79 -1.29
CA TYR A 140 -7.34 15.41 0.07
C TYR A 140 -8.83 15.68 0.36
N LYS A 141 -9.35 16.86 -0.02
CA LYS A 141 -10.78 17.19 0.14
C LYS A 141 -11.67 16.32 -0.73
N LYS A 142 -11.25 15.99 -1.96
CA LYS A 142 -11.94 14.99 -2.79
C LYS A 142 -11.97 13.65 -2.07
N MET A 143 -10.85 13.18 -1.53
CA MET A 143 -10.83 11.96 -0.70
C MET A 143 -11.78 12.04 0.52
N GLY A 144 -11.99 13.23 1.11
CA GLY A 144 -12.91 13.44 2.23
C GLY A 144 -14.40 13.65 1.86
N LEU A 145 -14.72 14.16 0.67
CA LEU A 145 -16.08 14.49 0.22
C LEU A 145 -16.68 13.48 -0.76
N THR A 146 -15.87 12.64 -1.42
CA THR A 146 -16.32 11.69 -2.46
C THR A 146 -16.56 10.26 -1.99
N PHE A 147 -16.85 10.06 -0.69
CA PHE A 147 -17.30 8.76 -0.16
C PHE A 147 -18.81 8.50 -0.24
N SER A 148 -19.60 9.37 -0.90
CA SER A 148 -20.99 9.03 -1.28
C SER A 148 -21.09 8.70 -2.77
N SER A 149 -20.84 7.44 -3.08
CA SER A 149 -21.51 6.66 -4.15
C SER A 149 -21.24 6.91 -5.65
N ILE A 150 -20.69 8.04 -6.14
CA ILE A 150 -20.76 8.30 -7.60
C ILE A 150 -19.40 8.43 -8.33
N PHE A 151 -18.31 8.88 -7.69
CA PHE A 151 -17.04 9.12 -8.42
C PHE A 151 -16.02 7.97 -8.41
N GLN A 152 -16.32 6.86 -7.72
CA GLN A 152 -15.48 5.66 -7.69
C GLN A 152 -15.40 4.95 -9.05
N GLN A 153 -16.31 5.29 -9.98
CA GLN A 153 -16.33 4.73 -11.33
C GLN A 153 -15.36 5.40 -12.32
N LEU A 154 -14.78 6.57 -12.01
CA LEU A 154 -14.05 7.32 -13.03
C LEU A 154 -12.54 7.46 -12.81
N PHE A 155 -11.97 7.79 -11.65
CA PHE A 155 -10.50 8.00 -11.58
C PHE A 155 -9.86 7.78 -10.19
N GLY A 156 -9.67 6.53 -9.75
CA GLY A 156 -8.80 6.19 -8.62
C GLY A 156 -8.49 4.69 -8.49
N LYS A 157 -7.21 4.33 -8.29
CA LYS A 157 -6.83 2.96 -7.93
C LYS A 157 -7.33 2.64 -6.51
N LYS A 158 -8.29 1.74 -6.36
CA LYS A 158 -8.76 1.26 -5.05
C LYS A 158 -7.66 0.36 -4.48
N GLU A 159 -7.03 0.74 -3.36
CA GLU A 159 -6.12 -0.19 -2.66
C GLU A 159 -6.99 -1.30 -2.10
N MET A 160 -6.84 -2.50 -2.66
CA MET A 160 -7.56 -3.67 -2.21
C MET A 160 -6.58 -4.64 -1.60
N ARG A 161 -6.79 -5.10 -0.37
CA ARG A 161 -5.96 -6.12 0.25
C ARG A 161 -6.40 -7.48 -0.29
N ILE A 162 -5.53 -8.10 -1.09
CA ILE A 162 -5.73 -9.45 -1.60
C ILE A 162 -4.69 -10.36 -0.99
N LEU A 163 -5.13 -11.47 -0.42
CA LEU A 163 -4.30 -12.51 0.18
C LEU A 163 -4.15 -13.68 -0.80
N MET A 164 -2.92 -14.04 -1.18
CA MET A 164 -2.65 -15.25 -1.98
C MET A 164 -2.05 -16.35 -1.10
N VAL A 165 -2.66 -17.53 -1.10
CA VAL A 165 -2.36 -18.67 -0.22
C VAL A 165 -2.56 -20.00 -0.97
N GLY A 166 -2.18 -21.10 -0.35
CA GLY A 166 -2.21 -22.45 -0.93
C GLY A 166 -1.09 -23.32 -0.35
N LEU A 167 -1.10 -24.61 -0.65
CA LEU A 167 -0.08 -25.55 -0.17
C LEU A 167 1.32 -25.19 -0.71
N ASP A 168 2.36 -25.76 -0.12
CA ASP A 168 3.72 -25.63 -0.62
C ASP A 168 3.82 -26.23 -2.03
N ALA A 169 4.75 -25.70 -2.81
CA ALA A 169 4.94 -26.06 -4.22
C ALA A 169 3.73 -25.81 -5.16
N ALA A 170 2.61 -25.25 -4.69
CA ALA A 170 1.45 -24.93 -5.54
C ALA A 170 1.74 -23.87 -6.63
N GLY A 171 2.82 -23.09 -6.48
CA GLY A 171 3.27 -22.10 -7.47
C GLY A 171 2.91 -20.65 -7.16
N LYS A 172 2.53 -20.33 -5.91
CA LYS A 172 2.23 -18.97 -5.43
C LYS A 172 3.34 -17.97 -5.78
N THR A 173 4.58 -18.30 -5.43
CA THR A 173 5.77 -17.48 -5.68
C THR A 173 6.01 -17.33 -7.18
N THR A 174 5.83 -18.38 -7.98
CA THR A 174 5.96 -18.28 -9.44
C THR A 174 4.93 -17.32 -10.04
N ILE A 175 3.67 -17.40 -9.62
CA ILE A 175 2.61 -16.45 -10.02
C ILE A 175 3.01 -15.03 -9.63
N LEU A 176 3.47 -14.83 -8.40
CA LEU A 176 3.92 -13.54 -7.89
C LEU A 176 5.01 -12.90 -8.77
N TYR A 177 6.10 -13.63 -9.03
CA TYR A 177 7.21 -13.12 -9.84
C TYR A 177 6.79 -12.85 -11.28
N LYS A 178 5.94 -13.72 -11.85
CA LYS A 178 5.40 -13.53 -13.19
C LYS A 178 4.60 -12.23 -13.30
N LEU A 179 3.83 -11.88 -12.27
CA LEU A 179 3.07 -10.64 -12.19
C LEU A 179 3.96 -9.41 -11.90
N LYS A 180 5.04 -9.58 -11.13
CA LYS A 180 5.90 -8.47 -10.69
C LYS A 180 6.89 -7.99 -11.74
N LEU A 181 7.45 -8.92 -12.53
CA LEU A 181 8.60 -8.64 -13.39
C LEU A 181 8.31 -8.79 -14.88
N GLY A 182 7.15 -9.34 -15.28
CA GLY A 182 6.86 -9.66 -16.68
C GLY A 182 7.74 -10.78 -17.27
N GLU A 183 8.66 -11.35 -16.49
CA GLU A 183 9.62 -12.37 -16.90
C GLU A 183 9.66 -13.56 -15.93
N ILE A 184 10.12 -14.71 -16.43
CA ILE A 184 10.20 -15.97 -15.69
C ILE A 184 11.52 -16.01 -14.91
N VAL A 185 11.46 -15.87 -13.59
CA VAL A 185 12.60 -16.15 -12.71
C VAL A 185 12.44 -17.56 -12.15
N THR A 186 13.45 -18.42 -12.34
CA THR A 186 13.52 -19.74 -11.71
C THR A 186 13.70 -19.57 -10.20
N THR A 187 12.65 -19.84 -9.43
CA THR A 187 12.66 -19.67 -7.96
C THR A 187 13.39 -20.82 -7.28
N ILE A 188 14.26 -20.51 -6.32
CA ILE A 188 14.84 -21.45 -5.34
C ILE A 188 13.85 -21.55 -4.16
N PRO A 189 13.59 -22.74 -3.57
CA PRO A 189 12.67 -22.87 -2.43
C PRO A 189 13.06 -21.93 -1.28
N THR A 190 12.14 -21.07 -0.86
CA THR A 190 12.35 -20.09 0.20
C THR A 190 12.39 -20.78 1.58
N ILE A 191 13.42 -20.47 2.37
CA ILE A 191 13.46 -20.78 3.81
C ILE A 191 12.82 -19.59 4.53
N GLY A 192 11.60 -19.76 5.03
CA GLY A 192 10.93 -18.77 5.86
C GLY A 192 9.94 -17.85 5.14
N PHE A 193 9.40 -16.93 5.93
CA PHE A 193 8.21 -16.10 5.70
C PHE A 193 8.52 -14.92 4.75
N ASN A 194 7.92 -14.86 3.55
CA ASN A 194 8.12 -13.76 2.61
C ASN A 194 6.79 -13.06 2.25
N VAL A 195 6.78 -11.73 2.37
CA VAL A 195 5.61 -10.88 2.12
C VAL A 195 5.97 -9.95 0.98
N GLU A 196 5.26 -10.07 -0.12
CA GLU A 196 5.52 -9.22 -1.27
C GLU A 196 4.24 -8.58 -1.77
N THR A 197 4.28 -7.25 -1.85
CA THR A 197 3.22 -6.48 -2.47
C THR A 197 3.50 -6.35 -3.97
N VAL A 198 2.53 -6.72 -4.81
CA VAL A 198 2.59 -6.58 -6.26
C VAL A 198 1.42 -5.76 -6.75
N GLU A 199 1.67 -4.81 -7.65
CA GLU A 199 0.62 -4.04 -8.28
C GLU A 199 0.19 -4.68 -9.60
N TYR A 200 -1.10 -4.94 -9.77
CA TYR A 200 -1.67 -5.33 -11.07
C TYR A 200 -2.90 -4.47 -11.37
N LYS A 201 -2.85 -3.74 -12.50
CA LYS A 201 -3.81 -2.70 -12.89
C LYS A 201 -4.03 -1.66 -11.77
N ASN A 202 -5.22 -1.65 -11.19
CA ASN A 202 -5.65 -0.70 -10.16
C ASN A 202 -5.64 -1.30 -8.75
N ILE A 203 -5.04 -2.48 -8.59
CA ILE A 203 -5.13 -3.32 -7.40
C ILE A 203 -3.72 -3.64 -6.88
N SER A 204 -3.56 -3.59 -5.56
CA SER A 204 -2.30 -3.90 -4.87
C SER A 204 -2.44 -5.22 -4.12
N PHE A 205 -1.84 -6.29 -4.63
CA PHE A 205 -1.91 -7.63 -4.06
C PHE A 205 -0.87 -7.73 -2.96
N THR A 206 -1.23 -8.17 -1.75
CA THR A 206 -0.23 -8.56 -0.75
C THR A 206 -0.13 -10.08 -0.78
N VAL A 207 0.86 -10.59 -1.49
CA VAL A 207 1.10 -12.03 -1.58
C VAL A 207 1.93 -12.46 -0.39
N TRP A 208 1.38 -13.40 0.34
CA TRP A 208 2.05 -14.00 1.47
C TRP A 208 2.58 -15.35 0.98
N ASP A 209 3.87 -15.38 0.63
CA ASP A 209 4.57 -16.65 0.47
C ASP A 209 4.84 -17.21 1.88
N VAL A 210 3.76 -17.65 2.50
CA VAL A 210 3.84 -18.51 3.66
C VAL A 210 4.02 -19.90 3.08
N GLY A 211 5.18 -20.50 3.31
CA GLY A 211 5.39 -21.90 2.97
C GLY A 211 4.18 -22.71 3.44
N GLY A 212 3.64 -23.58 2.59
CA GLY A 212 2.45 -24.34 2.95
C GLY A 212 2.73 -25.48 3.94
N GLN A 213 3.87 -25.47 4.62
CA GLN A 213 4.22 -26.45 5.63
C GLN A 213 3.32 -26.29 6.86
N ASP A 214 2.82 -27.41 7.39
CA ASP A 214 1.87 -27.47 8.51
C ASP A 214 2.21 -26.56 9.69
N LYS A 215 3.50 -26.43 10.01
CA LYS A 215 3.99 -25.70 11.19
C LYS A 215 3.79 -24.19 11.14
N ILE A 216 3.58 -23.59 9.95
CA ILE A 216 3.52 -22.12 9.79
C ILE A 216 2.15 -21.59 9.34
N ARG A 217 1.20 -22.47 9.06
CA ARG A 217 -0.20 -22.12 8.71
C ARG A 217 -0.93 -21.26 9.76
N PRO A 218 -0.70 -21.42 11.08
CA PRO A 218 -1.36 -20.57 12.09
C PRO A 218 -1.07 -19.06 11.91
N LEU A 219 0.05 -18.70 11.28
CA LEU A 219 0.42 -17.30 11.05
C LEU A 219 -0.45 -16.62 9.98
N TRP A 220 -1.20 -17.38 9.17
CA TRP A 220 -2.10 -16.81 8.14
C TRP A 220 -3.14 -15.87 8.74
N ARG A 221 -3.60 -16.15 9.97
CA ARG A 221 -4.63 -15.37 10.69
C ARG A 221 -4.27 -13.90 10.88
N HIS A 222 -2.97 -13.57 11.03
CA HIS A 222 -2.53 -12.18 11.16
C HIS A 222 -2.80 -11.33 9.90
N TYR A 223 -3.17 -11.97 8.79
CA TYR A 223 -3.37 -11.32 7.50
C TYR A 223 -4.81 -11.31 7.03
N PHE A 224 -5.74 -11.90 7.79
CA PHE A 224 -7.14 -11.96 7.38
C PHE A 224 -7.85 -10.61 7.50
N GLN A 225 -7.50 -9.82 8.51
CA GLN A 225 -8.12 -8.50 8.73
C GLN A 225 -8.06 -7.61 7.48
N ASN A 226 -9.18 -6.99 7.13
CA ASN A 226 -9.29 -6.10 5.96
C ASN A 226 -8.98 -6.76 4.60
N THR A 227 -8.90 -8.09 4.50
CA THR A 227 -8.72 -8.79 3.21
C THR A 227 -10.04 -8.81 2.44
N GLN A 228 -10.03 -8.24 1.23
CA GLN A 228 -11.20 -8.14 0.36
C GLN A 228 -11.24 -9.23 -0.70
N GLY A 229 -10.09 -9.79 -1.07
CA GLY A 229 -9.98 -10.90 -2.00
C GLY A 229 -9.02 -11.97 -1.49
N LEU A 230 -9.35 -13.23 -1.76
CA LEU A 230 -8.54 -14.39 -1.43
C LEU A 230 -8.23 -15.14 -2.73
N ILE A 231 -6.94 -15.29 -3.04
CA ILE A 231 -6.47 -16.14 -4.14
C ILE A 231 -5.95 -17.44 -3.53
N PHE A 232 -6.61 -18.56 -3.82
CA PHE A 232 -6.19 -19.89 -3.40
C PHE A 232 -5.55 -20.64 -4.58
N VAL A 233 -4.25 -20.94 -4.48
CA VAL A 233 -3.49 -21.61 -5.55
C VAL A 233 -3.42 -23.10 -5.27
N VAL A 234 -3.81 -23.90 -6.24
CA VAL A 234 -3.84 -25.37 -6.18
C VAL A 234 -2.86 -25.94 -7.20
N ASP A 235 -2.02 -26.87 -6.78
CA ASP A 235 -1.27 -27.71 -7.70
C ASP A 235 -2.22 -28.73 -8.33
N SER A 236 -2.54 -28.56 -9.61
CA SER A 236 -3.47 -29.44 -10.31
C SER A 236 -2.90 -30.84 -10.51
N ASN A 237 -1.58 -31.02 -10.50
CA ASN A 237 -0.93 -32.31 -10.69
C ASN A 237 -0.76 -33.07 -9.36
N ASP A 238 -0.97 -32.40 -8.22
CA ASP A 238 -0.90 -33.01 -6.89
C ASP A 238 -2.26 -33.57 -6.45
N ARG A 239 -2.56 -34.77 -6.97
CA ARG A 239 -3.80 -35.48 -6.68
C ARG A 239 -3.87 -36.02 -5.26
N GLU A 240 -2.74 -36.20 -4.59
CA GLU A 240 -2.65 -36.78 -3.24
C GLU A 240 -2.99 -35.75 -2.16
N ARG A 241 -2.49 -34.52 -2.30
CA ARG A 241 -2.69 -33.44 -1.31
C ARG A 241 -3.90 -32.54 -1.56
N ILE A 242 -4.74 -32.86 -2.54
CA ILE A 242 -5.97 -32.08 -2.82
C ILE A 242 -6.97 -32.11 -1.65
N GLY A 243 -7.00 -33.21 -0.87
CA GLY A 243 -7.81 -33.30 0.34
C GLY A 243 -7.32 -32.35 1.43
N GLU A 244 -6.01 -32.25 1.61
CA GLU A 244 -5.37 -31.30 2.52
C GLU A 244 -5.62 -29.85 2.08
N ALA A 245 -5.52 -29.57 0.77
CA ALA A 245 -5.83 -28.25 0.22
C ALA A 245 -7.29 -27.86 0.49
N ARG A 246 -8.23 -28.81 0.40
CA ARG A 246 -9.64 -28.60 0.77
C ARG A 246 -9.77 -28.25 2.24
N GLU A 247 -9.16 -29.01 3.13
CA GLU A 247 -9.25 -28.78 4.59
C GLU A 247 -8.72 -27.39 4.97
N GLU A 248 -7.58 -26.99 4.40
CA GLU A 248 -7.02 -25.65 4.64
C GLU A 248 -7.88 -24.54 4.06
N LEU A 249 -8.40 -24.71 2.84
CA LEU A 249 -9.34 -23.76 2.27
C LEU A 249 -10.57 -23.61 3.19
N GLN A 250 -11.22 -24.70 3.57
CA GLN A 250 -12.40 -24.67 4.44
C GLN A 250 -12.10 -24.04 5.80
N ARG A 251 -10.94 -24.34 6.40
CA ARG A 251 -10.49 -23.71 7.66
C ARG A 251 -10.38 -22.19 7.49
N MET A 252 -9.72 -21.71 6.44
CA MET A 252 -9.62 -20.28 6.16
C MET A 252 -10.99 -19.64 5.92
N LEU A 253 -11.83 -20.30 5.11
CA LEU A 253 -13.15 -19.80 4.76
C LEU A 253 -14.11 -19.72 5.96
N SER A 254 -13.82 -20.43 7.06
CA SER A 254 -14.57 -20.41 8.32
C SER A 254 -14.23 -19.24 9.25
N GLU A 255 -13.17 -18.49 8.95
CA GLU A 255 -12.71 -17.36 9.78
C GLU A 255 -13.56 -16.13 9.47
N ASP A 256 -14.05 -15.45 10.52
CA ASP A 256 -15.01 -14.35 10.38
C ASP A 256 -14.42 -13.16 9.63
N GLU A 257 -13.10 -12.91 9.75
CA GLU A 257 -12.39 -11.86 9.03
C GLU A 257 -12.37 -12.06 7.51
N LEU A 258 -12.53 -13.31 7.03
CA LEU A 258 -12.60 -13.64 5.61
C LEU A 258 -14.04 -13.82 5.12
N ARG A 259 -15.04 -13.59 5.97
CA ARG A 259 -16.46 -13.83 5.64
C ARG A 259 -16.86 -13.18 4.31
N GLU A 260 -16.48 -11.93 4.10
CA GLU A 260 -16.84 -11.13 2.92
C GLU A 260 -15.82 -11.21 1.77
N ALA A 261 -14.69 -11.92 1.95
CA ALA A 261 -13.64 -11.99 0.95
C ALA A 261 -14.09 -12.76 -0.31
N ILE A 262 -13.83 -12.18 -1.48
CA ILE A 262 -14.08 -12.79 -2.79
C ILE A 262 -13.02 -13.85 -3.07
N LEU A 263 -13.41 -15.05 -3.46
CA LEU A 263 -12.50 -16.18 -3.61
C LEU A 263 -12.16 -16.44 -5.09
N LEU A 264 -10.90 -16.30 -5.47
CA LEU A 264 -10.36 -16.79 -6.75
C LEU A 264 -9.54 -18.04 -6.49
N ILE A 265 -9.80 -19.12 -7.24
CA ILE A 265 -8.99 -20.33 -7.22
C ILE A 265 -8.16 -20.38 -8.51
N PHE A 266 -6.84 -20.49 -8.39
CA PHE A 266 -6.00 -20.88 -9.51
C PHE A 266 -5.77 -22.38 -9.50
N ALA A 267 -6.35 -23.08 -10.48
CA ALA A 267 -5.99 -24.44 -10.83
C ALA A 267 -4.68 -24.40 -11.61
N ASN A 268 -3.56 -24.33 -10.91
CA ASN A 268 -2.24 -24.07 -11.47
C ASN A 268 -1.56 -25.36 -11.96
N LYS A 269 -0.54 -25.24 -12.83
CA LYS A 269 0.21 -26.33 -13.46
C LYS A 269 -0.60 -27.18 -14.47
N GLN A 270 -1.50 -26.54 -15.21
CA GLN A 270 -2.30 -27.19 -16.25
C GLN A 270 -1.47 -27.67 -17.46
N ASP A 271 -0.20 -27.29 -17.54
CA ASP A 271 0.78 -27.78 -18.51
C ASP A 271 1.21 -29.23 -18.26
N LEU A 272 0.93 -29.80 -17.08
CA LEU A 272 1.34 -31.14 -16.71
C LEU A 272 0.33 -32.21 -17.17
N PRO A 273 0.79 -33.39 -17.64
CA PRO A 273 -0.06 -34.37 -18.34
C PRO A 273 -1.15 -35.02 -17.47
N ASN A 274 -1.01 -34.99 -16.14
CA ASN A 274 -1.98 -35.57 -15.20
C ASN A 274 -2.73 -34.51 -14.36
N ALA A 275 -2.65 -33.25 -14.77
CA ALA A 275 -3.30 -32.14 -14.09
C ALA A 275 -4.82 -32.35 -14.02
N MET A 276 -5.38 -32.22 -12.82
CA MET A 276 -6.82 -32.13 -12.60
C MET A 276 -7.34 -30.87 -13.30
N ASN A 277 -8.37 -31.02 -14.12
CA ASN A 277 -9.00 -29.85 -14.74
C ASN A 277 -9.79 -29.03 -13.70
N ALA A 278 -10.24 -27.83 -14.09
CA ALA A 278 -10.99 -26.95 -13.20
C ALA A 278 -12.27 -27.59 -12.63
N ALA A 279 -12.98 -28.42 -13.39
CA ALA A 279 -14.19 -29.10 -12.91
C ALA A 279 -13.86 -30.13 -11.81
N GLU A 280 -12.83 -30.95 -12.02
CA GLU A 280 -12.38 -31.93 -11.04
C GLU A 280 -11.93 -31.24 -9.73
N ILE A 281 -11.19 -30.13 -9.82
CA ILE A 281 -10.76 -29.36 -8.64
C ILE A 281 -11.97 -28.74 -7.93
N THR A 282 -12.96 -28.24 -8.67
CA THR A 282 -14.20 -27.68 -8.11
C THR A 282 -14.92 -28.69 -7.23
N ASP A 283 -15.05 -29.92 -7.72
CA ASP A 283 -15.69 -31.01 -6.99
C ASP A 283 -14.87 -31.41 -5.76
N LYS A 284 -13.55 -31.59 -5.93
CA LYS A 284 -12.66 -32.03 -4.85
C LYS A 284 -12.51 -31.02 -3.72
N LEU A 285 -12.52 -29.72 -4.02
CA LEU A 285 -12.53 -28.65 -3.01
C LEU A 285 -13.91 -28.41 -2.41
N GLY A 286 -14.96 -28.99 -2.99
CA GLY A 286 -16.34 -28.82 -2.54
C GLY A 286 -16.88 -27.40 -2.75
N LEU A 287 -16.46 -26.71 -3.81
CA LEU A 287 -16.81 -25.30 -4.04
C LEU A 287 -18.32 -25.09 -4.24
N HIS A 288 -19.05 -26.10 -4.73
CA HIS A 288 -20.52 -26.08 -4.85
C HIS A 288 -21.26 -25.84 -3.52
N SER A 289 -20.60 -26.11 -2.39
CA SER A 289 -21.18 -25.85 -1.05
C SER A 289 -21.11 -24.38 -0.64
N LEU A 290 -20.29 -23.56 -1.31
CA LEU A 290 -20.07 -22.15 -0.99
C LEU A 290 -21.19 -21.26 -1.55
N ARG A 291 -22.40 -21.37 -0.99
CA ARG A 291 -23.60 -20.65 -1.49
C ARG A 291 -23.60 -19.15 -1.21
N ASN A 292 -22.94 -18.72 -0.13
CA ASN A 292 -22.96 -17.34 0.35
C ASN A 292 -21.63 -16.60 0.09
N ARG A 293 -20.81 -17.08 -0.84
CA ARG A 293 -19.53 -16.47 -1.19
C ARG A 293 -19.39 -16.41 -2.69
N ASN A 294 -18.92 -15.27 -3.19
CA ASN A 294 -18.59 -15.11 -4.61
C ASN A 294 -17.24 -15.78 -4.88
N TRP A 295 -17.22 -16.73 -5.80
CA TRP A 295 -16.02 -17.47 -6.14
C TRP A 295 -15.90 -17.76 -7.64
N TYR A 296 -14.67 -17.94 -8.09
CA TYR A 296 -14.34 -18.37 -9.46
C TYR A 296 -13.10 -19.23 -9.46
N ILE A 297 -13.04 -20.18 -10.39
CA ILE A 297 -11.87 -21.02 -10.62
C ILE A 297 -11.33 -20.77 -12.02
N GLN A 298 -10.02 -20.59 -12.12
CA GLN A 298 -9.31 -20.32 -13.34
C GLN A 298 -8.20 -21.36 -13.54
N ALA A 299 -8.25 -22.08 -14.64
CA ALA A 299 -7.15 -22.91 -15.12
C ALA A 299 -5.95 -22.00 -15.43
N ALA A 300 -4.77 -22.34 -14.92
CA ALA A 300 -3.58 -21.50 -15.04
C ALA A 300 -2.29 -22.30 -15.17
N CYS A 301 -1.28 -21.65 -15.77
CA CYS A 301 0.10 -22.12 -15.77
C CYS A 301 1.01 -20.95 -15.38
N ALA A 302 1.53 -21.00 -14.15
CA ALA A 302 2.33 -19.89 -13.60
C ALA A 302 3.63 -19.63 -14.37
N THR A 303 4.23 -20.66 -14.97
CA THR A 303 5.52 -20.54 -15.68
C THR A 303 5.36 -19.77 -16.99
N ASN A 304 4.39 -20.14 -17.83
CA ASN A 304 4.16 -19.43 -19.08
C ASN A 304 3.27 -18.18 -18.93
N GLY A 305 2.43 -18.12 -17.88
CA GLY A 305 1.55 -17.00 -17.55
C GLY A 305 0.09 -17.20 -17.97
N ASP A 306 -0.24 -18.34 -18.58
CA ASP A 306 -1.58 -18.61 -19.10
C ASP A 306 -2.62 -18.63 -17.98
N GLY A 307 -3.78 -18.01 -18.22
CA GLY A 307 -4.90 -17.98 -17.28
C GLY A 307 -4.75 -16.99 -16.13
N LEU A 308 -3.55 -16.43 -15.87
CA LEU A 308 -3.34 -15.52 -14.74
C LEU A 308 -4.09 -14.20 -14.92
N CYS A 309 -4.00 -13.60 -16.11
CA CYS A 309 -4.67 -12.35 -16.41
C CYS A 309 -6.19 -12.47 -16.34
N GLU A 310 -6.75 -13.57 -16.85
CA GLU A 310 -8.17 -13.87 -16.88
C GLU A 310 -8.74 -13.98 -15.46
N GLY A 311 -8.03 -14.73 -14.58
CA GLY A 311 -8.42 -14.86 -13.19
C GLY A 311 -8.37 -13.54 -12.43
N LEU A 312 -7.30 -12.76 -12.63
CA LEU A 312 -7.15 -11.45 -11.99
C LEU A 312 -8.14 -10.41 -12.52
N ASP A 313 -8.52 -10.49 -13.79
CA ASP A 313 -9.53 -9.62 -14.38
C ASP A 313 -10.92 -9.91 -13.84
N TRP A 314 -11.26 -11.20 -13.68
CA TRP A 314 -12.47 -11.58 -12.97
C TRP A 314 -12.47 -11.02 -11.54
N LEU A 315 -11.41 -11.26 -10.77
CA LEU A 315 -11.31 -10.80 -9.38
C LEU A 315 -11.39 -9.28 -9.27
N SER A 316 -10.70 -8.58 -10.17
CA SER A 316 -10.73 -7.12 -10.28
C SER A 316 -12.14 -6.58 -10.54
N ASN A 317 -12.91 -7.24 -11.41
CA ASN A 317 -14.28 -6.83 -11.69
C ASN A 317 -15.21 -7.10 -10.53
N GLN A 318 -15.05 -8.22 -9.81
CA GLN A 318 -15.87 -8.50 -8.62
C GLN A 318 -15.58 -7.53 -7.48
N LEU A 319 -14.35 -7.07 -7.33
CA LEU A 319 -13.94 -6.12 -6.29
C LEU A 319 -14.34 -4.66 -6.56
N LYS A 320 -14.70 -4.35 -7.81
CA LYS A 320 -15.21 -3.02 -8.22
C LYS A 320 -16.70 -2.85 -7.94
N ASN A 321 -17.46 -3.93 -7.96
CA ASN A 321 -18.90 -3.98 -7.67
C ASN A 321 -19.16 -4.13 -6.17
#